data_AF-A5GUW2-F1
#
_entry.id   AF-A5GUW2-F1
#
_cell.length_a   1.000
_cell.length_b   1.000
_cell.length_c   1.000
_cell.angle_alpha   90.00
_cell.angle_beta   90.00
_cell.angle_gamma   90.00
#
_symmetry.space_group_name_H-M   'P 1'
#
loop_
_entity.id
_entity.type
_entity.pdbx_description
1 polymer ?
#
loop_
_entity_poly.entity_id
_entity_poly.type
_entity_poly.pdbx_seq_one_letter_code
_entity_poly.pdbx_strand_id
1 'polypeptide(L)' 'MLMAWWVARFECGDELEVSTTTQDKTTAWEKVRGMFPNKELVVLMAEGEGEPSQELTLEQWGYRS' A
#
# COMPACT_ATOMS: atom_id res chain seq x y z
N MET A 1 5.25 -3.54 20.45
CA MET A 1 4.16 -3.59 19.46
C MET A 1 4.81 -3.52 18.10
N LEU A 2 4.56 -4.50 17.22
CA LEU A 2 5.00 -4.43 15.83
C LEU A 2 3.99 -3.55 15.07
N MET A 3 4.45 -2.43 14.51
CA MET A 3 3.65 -1.59 13.62
C MET A 3 3.83 -2.08 12.19
N ALA A 4 2.73 -2.14 11.43
CA ALA A 4 2.72 -2.49 10.02
C ALA A 4 2.26 -1.29 9.19
N TRP A 5 2.93 -1.05 8.08
CA TRP A 5 2.60 0.00 7.12
C TRP A 5 1.78 -0.56 5.96
N TRP A 6 0.73 0.16 5.59
CA TRP A 6 -0.19 -0.21 4.53
C TRP A 6 -0.46 0.97 3.62
N VAL A 7 -0.69 0.70 2.35
CA VAL A 7 -1.20 1.63 1.36
C VAL A 7 -2.69 1.34 1.18
N ALA A 8 -3.52 2.30 1.58
CA ALA A 8 -4.97 2.26 1.47
C ALA A 8 -5.42 3.08 0.25
N ARG A 9 -6.09 2.43 -0.70
CA ARG A 9 -6.69 3.09 -1.88
C ARG A 9 -8.19 3.15 -1.73
N PHE A 10 -8.75 4.32 -1.97
CA PHE A 10 -10.18 4.58 -1.86
C PHE A 10 -10.82 4.71 -3.25
N GLU A 11 -12.12 4.48 -3.33
CA GLU A 11 -12.86 4.52 -4.60
C GLU A 11 -12.76 5.89 -5.30
N CYS A 12 -12.66 6.98 -4.53
CA CYS A 12 -12.41 8.32 -5.06
C CYS A 12 -11.06 8.50 -5.79
N GLY A 13 -10.20 7.47 -5.79
CA GLY A 13 -8.86 7.54 -6.37
C GLY A 13 -7.79 8.08 -5.41
N ASP A 14 -8.16 8.41 -4.17
CA ASP A 14 -7.20 8.77 -3.12
C ASP A 14 -6.38 7.56 -2.70
N GLU A 15 -5.09 7.75 -2.51
CA GLU A 15 -4.17 6.78 -1.87
C GLU A 15 -3.59 7.41 -0.61
N LEU A 16 -3.61 6.66 0.50
CA LEU A 16 -3.11 7.08 1.80
C LEU A 16 -2.26 5.97 2.44
N GLU A 17 -1.13 6.37 2.99
CA GLU A 17 -0.28 5.50 3.80
C GLU A 17 -0.79 5.49 5.25
N VAL A 18 -1.03 4.30 5.79
CA VAL A 18 -1.59 4.10 7.12
C VAL A 18 -0.80 3.04 7.87
N SER A 19 -0.46 3.34 9.12
CA SER A 19 0.20 2.38 10.01
C SER A 19 -0.81 1.76 10.98
N THR A 20 -0.84 0.44 11.11
CA THR A 20 -1.65 -0.25 12.12
C THR A 20 -0.78 -1.00 13.13
N THR A 21 -1.30 -1.19 14.35
CA THR A 21 -0.65 -2.00 15.40
C THR A 21 -0.80 -3.52 15.22
N THR A 22 -1.34 -3.94 14.08
CA THR A 22 -1.53 -5.33 13.68
C THR A 22 -0.89 -5.55 12.32
N GLN A 23 -0.40 -6.77 12.09
CA GLN A 23 0.08 -7.23 10.78
C GLN A 23 -1.00 -8.04 10.03
N ASP A 24 -2.12 -8.35 10.70
CA ASP A 24 -3.24 -9.05 10.08
C ASP A 24 -4.00 -8.12 9.14
N LYS A 25 -4.02 -8.47 7.85
CA LYS A 25 -4.62 -7.67 6.78
C LYS A 25 -6.11 -7.43 6.98
N THR A 26 -6.84 -8.44 7.45
CA THR A 26 -8.29 -8.34 7.72
C THR A 26 -8.57 -7.36 8.84
N THR A 27 -7.85 -7.48 9.95
CA THR A 27 -7.97 -6.57 11.09
C THR A 27 -7.53 -5.15 10.73
N ALA A 28 -6.48 -5.01 9.92
CA ALA A 28 -6.03 -3.70 9.41
C ALA A 28 -7.12 -3.07 8.51
N TRP A 29 -7.73 -3.85 7.63
CA TRP A 29 -8.81 -3.41 6.76
C TRP A 29 -10.00 -2.85 7.54
N GLU A 30 -10.49 -3.58 8.54
CA GLU A 30 -11.61 -3.11 9.35
C GLU A 30 -11.27 -1.83 10.10
N LYS A 31 -10.05 -1.71 10.63
CA LYS A 31 -9.58 -0.48 11.28
C LYS A 31 -9.52 0.70 10.32
N VAL A 32 -8.93 0.52 9.14
CA VAL A 32 -8.79 1.58 8.13
C VAL A 32 -10.18 2.00 7.63
N ARG A 33 -11.07 1.05 7.36
CA ARG A 33 -12.47 1.34 7.00
C ARG A 33 -13.18 2.13 8.10
N GLY A 34 -12.94 1.81 9.37
CA GLY A 34 -13.50 2.55 10.52
C GLY A 34 -12.91 3.96 10.70
N MET A 35 -11.66 4.18 10.32
CA MET A 35 -11.00 5.50 10.39
C MET A 35 -11.48 6.47 9.31
N PHE A 36 -11.88 5.94 8.14
CA PHE A 36 -12.36 6.74 7.02
C PHE A 36 -13.81 6.38 6.66
N PRO A 37 -14.79 6.64 7.53
CA PRO A 37 -16.20 6.25 7.30
C PRO A 37 -16.84 6.97 6.11
N ASN A 38 -16.25 8.07 5.65
CA ASN A 38 -16.72 8.85 4.49
C ASN A 38 -16.08 8.42 3.16
N LYS A 39 -15.16 7.44 3.18
CA LYS A 39 -14.46 6.97 1.98
C LYS A 39 -14.60 5.46 1.87
N GLU A 40 -14.93 4.95 0.69
CA GLU A 40 -14.97 3.52 0.45
C GLU A 40 -13.56 2.99 0.19
N LEU A 41 -13.04 2.19 1.12
CA LEU A 41 -11.77 1.48 0.96
C LEU A 41 -11.95 0.33 -0.04
N VAL A 42 -11.18 0.36 -1.13
CA VAL A 42 -11.23 -0.65 -2.22
C VAL A 42 -9.99 -1.52 -2.26
N VAL A 43 -8.82 -1.01 -1.86
CA VAL A 43 -7.58 -1.79 -1.81
C VAL A 43 -6.80 -1.45 -0.56
N LEU A 44 -6.20 -2.47 0.07
CA LEU A 44 -5.23 -2.33 1.14
C LEU A 44 -4.06 -3.25 0.82
N MET A 45 -2.87 -2.69 0.68
CA MET A 45 -1.63 -3.41 0.37
C MET A 45 -0.61 -3.15 1.47
N ALA A 46 0.18 -4.15 1.86
CA ALA A 46 1.32 -3.87 2.73
C ALA A 46 2.36 -3.04 1.97
N GLU A 47 3.11 -2.21 2.68
CA GLU A 47 4.27 -1.52 2.12
C GLU A 47 5.22 -2.55 1.48
N GLY A 48 5.44 -2.45 0.16
CA GLY A 48 6.23 -3.41 -0.62
C GLY A 48 5.46 -4.58 -1.27
N GLU A 49 4.14 -4.66 -1.10
CA GLU A 49 3.27 -5.64 -1.80
C GLU A 49 2.78 -5.09 -3.17
N GLY A 50 3.08 -3.82 -3.46
CA GLY A 50 2.73 -3.10 -4.69
C GLY A 50 3.81 -3.25 -5.76
N GLU A 51 3.51 -4.13 -6.73
CA GLU A 51 4.27 -4.47 -7.93
C GLU A 51 5.60 -5.19 -7.68
N PRO A 52 5.97 -6.25 -8.44
CA PRO A 52 7.39 -6.52 -8.62
C PRO A 52 7.92 -5.19 -9.11
N SER A 53 8.89 -4.63 -8.38
CA SER A 53 9.71 -3.59 -8.96
C SER A 53 9.98 -4.07 -10.38
N GLN A 54 9.53 -3.31 -11.38
CA GLN A 54 10.30 -3.25 -12.59
C GLN A 54 11.63 -2.69 -12.11
N GLU A 55 12.45 -3.57 -11.50
CA GLU A 55 13.88 -3.55 -11.63
C GLU A 55 14.03 -3.52 -13.15
N LEU A 56 13.94 -2.32 -13.70
CA LEU A 56 14.60 -1.94 -14.92
C LEU A 56 16.01 -2.44 -14.66
N THR A 57 16.29 -3.64 -15.16
CA THR A 57 17.59 -4.24 -14.99
C THR A 57 18.57 -3.17 -15.46
N LEU A 58 19.59 -2.93 -14.65
CA LEU A 58 20.59 -1.88 -14.83
C LEU A 58 21.15 -1.83 -16.27
N GLU A 59 20.97 -2.94 -17.00
CA GLU A 59 21.19 -3.15 -18.44
C GLU A 59 20.54 -2.12 -19.38
N GLN A 60 19.44 -1.43 -19.00
CA GLN A 60 18.84 -0.40 -19.86
C GLN A 60 19.51 0.99 -19.79
N TRP A 61 20.44 1.21 -18.85
CA TRP A 61 21.16 2.50 -18.73
C TRP A 61 22.50 2.54 -19.49
N GLY A 62 22.92 1.42 -20.10
CA GLY A 62 24.26 1.24 -20.65
C GLY A 62 24.43 1.43 -22.16
N TYR A 63 23.40 1.86 -22.90
CA TYR A 63 23.51 2.10 -24.35
C TYR A 63 23.29 3.58 -24.70
N ARG A 64 24.28 4.40 -24.37
CA ARG A 64 24.57 5.60 -25.16
C ARG A 64 26.04 5.55 -25.55
N SER A 65 26.23 5.43 -26.87
CA SER A 65 27.50 5.39 -27.62
C SER A 65 28.46 6.53 -27.28
#